data_AF-F3KFF4-F1
#
_entry.id   AF-F3KFF4-F1
#
_cell.length_a   1.000
_cell.length_b   1.000
_cell.length_c   1.000
_cell.angle_alpha   90.00
_cell.angle_beta   90.00
_cell.angle_gamma   90.00
#
_symmetry.space_group_name_H-M   'P 1'
#
loop_
_entity.id
_entity.type
_entity.pdbx_description
1 polymer ?
#
loop_
_entity_poly.entity_id
_entity_poly.type
_entity_poly.pdbx_seq_one_letter_code
_entity_poly.pdbx_strand_id
1 'polypeptide(L)'
;MNVLITVSILLALFISIRFTTSTIERFGVAKSVSPYRVKYIAKTVNLALVIFYLILLVTFLGIEYSQISIFLSSVFAVIGVALFAQWSILSNITASLIIFFGFPYRVGDYIRVIDEDDGISGVIVEISLFHVLIKKGDELITYPNTLILQKAVVKLPAEPLASSDEPPNDK
;
A
#
# COMPACT_ATOMS: atom_id res chain seq x y z
N MET A 1 11.61 39.84 -19.43
CA MET A 1 12.42 38.70 -18.97
C MET A 1 11.58 37.43 -18.82
N ASN A 2 10.48 37.49 -18.04
CA ASN A 2 9.70 36.30 -17.65
C ASN A 2 9.05 35.58 -18.85
N VAL A 3 8.54 36.29 -19.86
CA VAL A 3 7.90 35.66 -21.04
C VAL A 3 8.87 34.79 -21.84
N LEU A 4 10.12 35.23 -22.04
CA LEU A 4 11.13 34.44 -22.75
C LEU A 4 11.51 33.17 -21.97
N ILE A 5 11.58 33.27 -20.64
CA ILE A 5 11.84 32.13 -19.76
C ILE A 5 10.67 31.14 -19.82
N THR A 6 9.42 31.62 -19.72
CA THR A 6 8.21 30.79 -19.83
C THR A 6 8.16 30.06 -21.18
N VAL A 7 8.41 30.76 -22.29
CA VAL A 7 8.44 30.14 -23.63
C VAL A 7 9.55 29.09 -23.72
N SER A 8 10.72 29.37 -23.15
CA SER A 8 11.84 28.41 -23.12
C SER A 8 11.51 27.16 -22.30
N ILE A 9 10.85 27.32 -21.16
CA ILE A 9 10.41 26.20 -20.30
C ILE A 9 9.34 25.36 -21.00
N LEU A 10 8.35 25.98 -21.65
CA LEU A 10 7.32 25.26 -22.41
C LEU A 10 7.91 24.52 -23.62
N LEU A 11 8.86 25.15 -24.31
CA LEU A 11 9.58 24.50 -25.42
C LEU A 11 10.40 23.31 -24.91
N ALA A 12 11.11 23.46 -23.80
CA ALA A 12 11.86 22.39 -23.17
C ALA A 12 10.94 21.24 -22.72
N LEU A 13 9.77 21.52 -22.15
CA LEU A 13 8.76 20.50 -21.81
C LEU A 13 8.31 19.73 -23.07
N PHE A 14 7.97 20.44 -24.14
CA PHE A 14 7.54 19.83 -25.39
C PHE A 14 8.61 18.91 -25.98
N ILE A 15 9.87 19.38 -26.01
CA ILE A 15 11.02 18.60 -26.48
C ILE A 15 11.24 17.38 -25.58
N SER A 16 11.21 17.55 -24.26
CA SER A 16 11.42 16.46 -23.29
C SER A 16 10.36 15.37 -23.39
N ILE A 17 9.08 15.72 -23.56
CA ILE A 17 8.00 14.75 -23.78
C ILE A 17 8.22 13.98 -25.08
N ARG A 18 8.51 14.68 -26.19
CA ARG A 18 8.80 14.07 -27.50
C ARG A 18 9.99 13.11 -27.40
N PHE A 19 11.08 13.56 -26.81
CA PHE A 19 12.31 12.77 -26.67
C PHE A 19 12.10 11.54 -25.79
N THR A 20 11.49 11.72 -24.63
CA THR A 20 11.28 10.64 -23.66
C THR A 20 10.29 9.60 -24.17
N THR A 21 9.18 10.02 -24.77
CA THR A 21 8.21 9.11 -25.39
C THR A 21 8.87 8.31 -26.52
N SER A 22 9.61 8.97 -27.42
CA SER A 22 10.33 8.28 -28.50
C SER A 22 11.38 7.31 -27.96
N THR A 23 12.04 7.64 -26.86
CA THR A 23 13.06 6.78 -26.25
C THR A 23 12.41 5.55 -25.63
N ILE A 24 11.36 5.73 -24.84
CA ILE A 24 10.61 4.64 -24.20
C ILE A 24 10.02 3.69 -25.24
N GLU A 25 9.48 4.21 -26.35
CA GLU A 25 8.96 3.38 -27.45
C GLU A 25 10.08 2.58 -28.14
N ARG A 26 11.22 3.22 -28.46
CA ARG A 26 12.38 2.53 -29.06
C ARG A 26 12.92 1.41 -28.17
N PHE A 27 13.09 1.68 -26.87
CA PHE A 27 13.53 0.67 -25.91
C PHE A 27 12.48 -0.42 -25.70
N GLY A 28 11.19 -0.06 -25.72
CA GLY A 28 10.08 -1.00 -25.63
C GLY A 28 10.06 -2.01 -26.77
N VAL A 29 10.24 -1.54 -28.02
CA VAL A 29 10.33 -2.40 -29.21
C VAL A 29 11.61 -3.25 -29.17
N ALA A 30 12.77 -2.65 -28.87
CA ALA A 30 14.04 -3.37 -28.83
C ALA A 30 14.05 -4.52 -27.80
N LYS A 31 13.32 -4.36 -26.68
CA LYS A 31 13.20 -5.38 -25.63
C LYS A 31 11.94 -6.25 -25.75
N SER A 32 11.18 -6.14 -26.85
CA SER A 32 9.93 -6.90 -27.06
C SER A 32 8.93 -6.76 -25.90
N VAL A 33 8.85 -5.56 -25.32
CA VAL A 33 7.93 -5.25 -24.21
C VAL A 33 6.52 -5.05 -24.77
N SER A 34 5.52 -5.58 -24.06
CA SER A 34 4.10 -5.39 -24.42
C SER A 34 3.75 -3.91 -24.67
N PRO A 35 3.02 -3.59 -25.76
CA PRO A 35 2.60 -2.23 -26.07
C PRO A 35 1.83 -1.54 -24.94
N TYR A 36 1.03 -2.29 -24.18
CA TYR A 36 0.31 -1.77 -23.01
C TYR A 36 1.25 -1.28 -21.93
N ARG A 37 2.33 -2.04 -21.65
CA ARG A 37 3.32 -1.67 -20.64
C ARG A 37 4.17 -0.48 -21.09
N VAL A 38 4.55 -0.43 -22.37
CA VAL A 38 5.27 0.72 -22.95
C VAL A 38 4.43 1.99 -22.82
N LYS A 39 3.14 1.93 -23.19
CA LYS A 39 2.22 3.08 -23.09
C LYS A 39 1.99 3.51 -21.64
N TYR A 40 1.89 2.57 -20.71
CA TYR A 40 1.76 2.88 -19.28
C TYR A 40 3.00 3.62 -18.76
N ILE A 41 4.20 3.09 -19.02
CA ILE A 41 5.46 3.72 -18.60
C ILE A 41 5.60 5.12 -19.23
N ALA A 42 5.34 5.26 -20.53
CA ALA A 42 5.40 6.56 -21.21
C ALA A 42 4.44 7.58 -20.58
N LYS A 43 3.19 7.17 -20.26
CA LYS A 43 2.24 8.03 -19.56
C LYS A 43 2.74 8.45 -18.17
N THR A 44 3.25 7.51 -17.38
CA THR A 44 3.76 7.78 -16.03
C THR A 44 4.93 8.77 -16.07
N VAL A 45 5.88 8.58 -16.99
CA VAL A 45 7.04 9.47 -17.13
C VAL A 45 6.62 10.84 -17.65
N ASN A 46 5.72 10.91 -18.64
CA ASN A 46 5.21 12.19 -19.15
C ASN A 46 4.46 12.97 -18.06
N LEU A 47 3.67 12.30 -17.21
CA LEU A 47 3.02 12.93 -16.07
C LEU A 47 4.04 13.54 -15.09
N ALA A 48 5.10 12.80 -14.76
CA ALA A 48 6.18 13.29 -13.90
C ALA A 48 6.90 14.51 -14.50
N LEU A 49 7.18 14.50 -15.81
CA LEU A 49 7.76 15.64 -16.53
C LEU A 49 6.84 16.85 -16.49
N VAL A 50 5.54 16.69 -16.74
CA VAL A 50 4.58 17.79 -16.66
C VAL A 50 4.58 18.42 -15.27
N ILE A 51 4.55 17.61 -14.21
CA ILE A 51 4.60 18.12 -12.82
C ILE A 51 5.91 18.88 -12.58
N PHE A 52 7.04 18.33 -12.99
CA PHE A 52 8.36 18.97 -12.82
C PHE A 52 8.45 20.33 -13.54
N TYR A 53 8.05 20.40 -14.81
CA TYR A 53 8.07 21.65 -15.58
C TYR A 53 7.03 22.66 -15.07
N LEU A 54 5.90 22.20 -14.54
CA LEU A 54 4.92 23.08 -13.89
C LEU A 54 5.52 23.76 -12.66
N ILE A 55 6.26 23.01 -11.83
CA ILE A 55 6.98 23.56 -10.68
C ILE A 55 8.01 24.59 -11.13
N LEU A 56 8.84 24.27 -12.13
CA LEU A 56 9.82 25.22 -12.69
C LEU A 56 9.15 26.49 -13.21
N LEU A 57 8.05 26.35 -13.95
CA LEU A 57 7.31 27.47 -14.49
C LEU A 57 6.84 28.40 -13.36
N VAL A 58 6.23 27.85 -12.32
CA VAL A 58 5.81 28.62 -11.13
C VAL A 58 6.99 29.35 -10.48
N THR A 59 8.14 28.70 -10.32
CA THR A 59 9.34 29.33 -9.72
C THR A 59 9.87 30.50 -10.56
N PHE A 60 9.95 30.35 -11.88
CA PHE A 60 10.53 31.36 -12.77
C PHE A 60 9.56 32.48 -13.18
N LEU A 61 8.25 32.31 -12.99
CA LEU A 61 7.28 33.38 -13.21
C LEU A 61 7.45 34.55 -12.23
N GLY A 62 8.28 34.41 -11.19
CA GLY A 62 8.49 35.43 -10.16
C GLY A 62 7.32 35.49 -9.17
N ILE A 63 6.55 34.41 -9.09
CA ILE A 63 5.56 34.19 -8.02
C ILE A 63 6.35 34.27 -6.72
N GLU A 64 5.94 35.16 -5.81
CA GLU A 64 6.63 35.36 -4.54
C GLU A 64 6.78 34.02 -3.82
N TYR A 65 7.94 33.77 -3.20
CA TYR A 65 8.16 32.54 -2.42
C TYR A 65 7.05 32.27 -1.41
N SER A 66 6.39 33.33 -0.91
CA SER A 66 5.18 33.28 -0.07
C SER A 66 3.99 32.59 -0.76
N GLN A 67 3.74 32.88 -2.04
CA GLN A 67 2.66 32.27 -2.81
C GLN A 67 2.97 30.80 -3.14
N ILE A 68 4.25 30.47 -3.40
CA ILE A 68 4.70 29.09 -3.61
C ILE A 68 4.56 28.26 -2.32
N SER A 69 4.95 28.82 -1.18
CA SER A 69 4.84 28.12 0.10
C SER A 69 3.38 27.88 0.49
N ILE A 70 2.48 28.83 0.24
CA ILE A 70 1.03 28.66 0.44
C ILE A 70 0.47 27.57 -0.48
N PHE A 71 0.84 27.55 -1.77
CA PHE A 71 0.42 26.52 -2.70
C PHE A 71 0.94 25.12 -2.31
N LEU A 72 2.22 25.00 -1.97
CA LEU A 72 2.78 23.74 -1.50
C LEU A 72 2.10 23.29 -0.19
N SER A 73 1.86 24.21 0.73
CA SER A 73 1.15 23.91 1.99
C SER A 73 -0.26 23.40 1.74
N SER A 74 -1.00 23.97 0.77
CA SER A 74 -2.34 23.49 0.44
C SER A 74 -2.31 22.12 -0.25
N VAL A 75 -1.34 21.87 -1.14
CA VAL A 75 -1.13 20.55 -1.74
C VAL A 75 -0.77 19.51 -0.67
N PHE A 76 0.16 19.83 0.24
CA PHE A 76 0.50 18.95 1.35
C PHE A 76 -0.68 18.72 2.30
N ALA A 77 -1.52 19.73 2.55
CA ALA A 77 -2.73 19.58 3.34
C ALA A 77 -3.71 18.59 2.68
N VAL A 78 -3.95 18.71 1.37
CA VAL A 78 -4.81 17.78 0.61
C VAL A 78 -4.24 16.36 0.60
N ILE A 79 -2.94 16.21 0.33
CA ILE A 79 -2.26 14.91 0.38
C ILE A 79 -2.33 14.32 1.80
N GLY A 80 -2.11 15.13 2.83
CA GLY A 80 -2.20 14.71 4.22
C GLY A 80 -3.59 14.18 4.57
N VAL A 81 -4.65 14.88 4.14
CA VAL A 81 -6.03 14.42 4.30
C VAL A 81 -6.32 13.16 3.49
N ALA A 82 -5.81 13.05 2.25
CA ALA A 82 -5.97 11.86 1.43
C ALA A 82 -5.27 10.63 2.05
N LEU A 83 -4.07 10.81 2.60
CA LEU A 83 -3.34 9.77 3.32
C LEU A 83 -4.04 9.36 4.61
N PHE A 84 -4.64 10.32 5.32
CA PHE A 84 -5.46 10.04 6.49
C PHE A 84 -6.72 9.24 6.11
N ALA A 85 -7.38 9.60 5.00
CA ALA A 85 -8.49 8.81 4.46
C ALA A 85 -8.04 7.37 4.08
N GLN A 86 -6.80 7.21 3.62
CA GLN A 86 -6.20 5.91 3.30
C GLN A 86 -5.50 5.22 4.49
N TRP A 87 -5.61 5.75 5.71
CA TRP A 87 -4.90 5.27 6.89
C TRP A 87 -5.01 3.76 7.11
N SER A 88 -6.18 3.19 6.82
CA SER A 88 -6.44 1.75 6.95
C SER A 88 -5.49 0.89 6.11
N ILE A 89 -5.12 1.34 4.90
CA ILE A 89 -4.21 0.61 4.00
C ILE A 89 -2.81 0.55 4.63
N LEU A 90 -2.29 1.71 5.03
CA LEU A 90 -0.95 1.80 5.63
C LEU A 90 -0.88 1.08 6.99
N SER A 91 -1.94 1.20 7.79
CA SER A 91 -2.06 0.52 9.09
C SER A 91 -2.02 -1.00 8.93
N ASN A 92 -2.79 -1.58 7.99
CA ASN A 92 -2.81 -3.02 7.80
C ASN A 92 -1.49 -3.57 7.23
N ILE A 93 -0.84 -2.84 6.31
CA ILE A 93 0.49 -3.22 5.80
C ILE A 93 1.51 -3.20 6.93
N THR A 94 1.53 -2.14 7.74
CA THR A 94 2.45 -2.03 8.89
C THR A 94 2.18 -3.14 9.91
N ALA A 95 0.91 -3.42 10.20
CA ALA A 95 0.51 -4.50 11.10
C ALA A 95 0.94 -5.88 10.56
N SER A 96 0.85 -6.11 9.23
CA SER A 96 1.33 -7.37 8.61
C SER A 96 2.82 -7.62 8.88
N LEU A 97 3.65 -6.58 8.76
CA LEU A 97 5.10 -6.66 9.00
C LEU A 97 5.39 -6.93 10.48
N ILE A 98 4.69 -6.23 11.39
CA ILE A 98 4.83 -6.45 12.82
C ILE A 98 4.39 -7.87 13.19
N ILE A 99 3.30 -8.37 12.62
CA ILE A 99 2.85 -9.74 12.87
C ILE A 99 3.88 -10.75 12.38
N PHE A 100 4.38 -10.59 11.16
CA PHE A 100 5.31 -11.53 10.54
C PHE A 100 6.68 -11.58 11.24
N PHE A 101 7.23 -10.41 11.64
CA PHE A 101 8.58 -10.33 12.22
C PHE A 101 8.61 -10.21 13.74
N GLY A 102 7.59 -9.58 14.33
CA GLY A 102 7.59 -9.17 15.73
C GLY A 102 6.86 -10.13 16.68
N PHE A 103 5.90 -10.91 16.18
CA PHE A 103 5.14 -11.83 17.04
C PHE A 103 5.69 -13.26 17.05
N PRO A 104 5.51 -13.99 18.18
CA PRO A 104 6.02 -15.35 18.33
C PRO A 104 5.16 -16.41 17.63
N TYR A 105 4.02 -16.02 17.05
CA TYR A 105 3.12 -16.91 16.31
C TYR A 105 3.35 -16.79 14.79
N ARG A 106 3.32 -17.94 14.10
CA ARG A 106 3.64 -18.10 12.68
C ARG A 106 2.53 -18.90 11.99
N VAL A 107 2.59 -18.94 10.66
CA VAL A 107 1.76 -19.87 9.87
C VAL A 107 1.93 -21.30 10.39
N GLY A 108 0.82 -21.97 10.63
CA GLY A 108 0.74 -23.30 11.24
C GLY A 108 0.48 -23.31 12.74
N ASP A 109 0.63 -22.18 13.45
CA ASP A 109 0.34 -22.13 14.88
C ASP A 109 -1.17 -22.07 15.15
N TYR A 110 -1.62 -22.79 16.18
CA TYR A 110 -2.96 -22.67 16.73
C TYR A 110 -3.01 -21.48 17.68
N ILE A 111 -3.87 -20.52 17.40
CA ILE A 111 -4.01 -19.28 18.17
C ILE A 111 -5.45 -19.06 18.61
N ARG A 112 -5.62 -18.24 19.65
CA ARG A 112 -6.90 -17.67 20.07
C ARG A 112 -6.78 -16.16 20.14
N VAL A 113 -7.54 -15.45 19.30
CA VAL A 113 -7.70 -13.99 19.35
C VAL A 113 -8.82 -13.69 20.33
N ILE A 114 -8.52 -13.00 21.44
CA ILE A 114 -9.49 -12.68 22.49
C ILE A 114 -10.41 -11.56 22.01
N ASP A 115 -11.72 -11.76 22.15
CA ASP A 115 -12.77 -10.80 21.81
C ASP A 115 -13.88 -10.80 22.87
N GLU A 116 -14.81 -9.84 22.82
CA GLU A 116 -15.85 -9.65 23.85
C GLU A 116 -16.83 -10.85 23.96
N ASP A 117 -17.19 -11.48 22.84
CA ASP A 117 -18.27 -12.48 22.74
C ASP A 117 -17.78 -13.90 22.37
N ASP A 118 -16.73 -14.39 23.02
CA ASP A 118 -16.02 -15.65 22.69
C ASP A 118 -15.09 -15.51 21.48
N GLY A 119 -13.79 -15.40 21.77
CA GLY A 119 -12.75 -15.11 20.79
C GLY A 119 -12.61 -16.16 19.69
N ILE A 120 -11.95 -15.78 18.58
CA ILE A 120 -11.72 -16.69 17.45
C ILE A 120 -10.50 -17.57 17.75
N SER A 121 -10.70 -18.89 17.75
CA SER A 121 -9.62 -19.89 17.84
C SER A 121 -9.45 -20.63 16.53
N GLY A 122 -8.22 -20.86 16.09
CA GLY A 122 -7.93 -21.57 14.84
C GLY A 122 -6.44 -21.60 14.49
N VAL A 123 -6.12 -22.31 13.41
CA VAL A 123 -4.75 -22.38 12.86
C VAL A 123 -4.51 -21.23 11.90
N ILE A 124 -3.40 -20.51 12.04
CA ILE A 124 -2.98 -19.52 11.04
C ILE A 124 -2.59 -20.23 9.74
N VAL A 125 -3.33 -19.98 8.67
CA VAL A 125 -3.04 -20.55 7.34
C VAL A 125 -2.12 -19.62 6.53
N GLU A 126 -2.33 -18.32 6.65
CA GLU A 126 -1.60 -17.32 5.87
C GLU A 126 -1.54 -15.99 6.63
N ILE A 127 -0.41 -15.30 6.52
CA ILE A 127 -0.27 -13.89 6.91
C ILE A 127 -0.07 -13.10 5.62
N SER A 128 -1.07 -12.32 5.24
CA SER A 128 -1.15 -11.55 4.01
C SER A 128 -0.98 -10.05 4.31
N LEU A 129 -0.79 -9.19 3.30
CA LEU A 129 -0.54 -7.74 3.51
C LEU A 129 -1.69 -7.02 4.23
N PHE A 130 -2.92 -7.48 4.06
CA PHE A 130 -4.11 -6.82 4.60
C PHE A 130 -4.86 -7.63 5.66
N HIS A 131 -4.59 -8.93 5.76
CA HIS A 131 -5.31 -9.83 6.66
C HIS A 131 -4.48 -11.06 6.99
N VAL A 132 -4.88 -11.74 8.05
CA VAL A 132 -4.46 -13.10 8.39
C VAL A 132 -5.62 -14.04 8.15
N LEU A 133 -5.34 -15.19 7.53
CA LEU A 133 -6.32 -16.27 7.37
C LEU A 133 -6.20 -17.24 8.53
N ILE A 134 -7.31 -17.47 9.23
CA ILE A 134 -7.41 -18.38 10.37
C ILE A 134 -8.39 -19.48 10.01
N LYS A 135 -7.95 -20.73 10.04
CA LYS A 135 -8.82 -21.89 9.82
C LYS A 135 -9.38 -22.39 11.15
N LYS A 136 -10.70 -22.52 11.24
CA LYS A 136 -11.42 -23.04 12.41
C LYS A 136 -12.33 -24.18 11.93
N GLY A 137 -11.95 -25.43 12.19
CA GLY A 137 -12.63 -26.58 11.58
C GLY A 137 -12.63 -26.49 10.05
N ASP A 138 -13.81 -26.46 9.43
CA ASP A 138 -13.97 -26.31 7.98
C ASP A 138 -14.11 -24.85 7.52
N GLU A 139 -14.18 -23.89 8.44
CA GLU A 139 -14.32 -22.47 8.12
C GLU A 139 -12.96 -21.79 7.94
N LEU A 140 -12.89 -20.87 6.97
CA LEU A 140 -11.73 -20.01 6.74
C LEU A 140 -12.10 -18.56 7.05
N ILE A 141 -11.53 -18.03 8.11
CA ILE A 141 -11.84 -16.70 8.65
C ILE A 141 -10.77 -15.71 8.17
N THR A 142 -11.20 -14.62 7.55
CA THR A 142 -10.33 -13.51 7.15
C THR A 142 -10.31 -12.44 8.23
N TYR A 143 -9.16 -12.20 8.83
CA TYR A 143 -9.03 -11.28 9.95
C TYR A 143 -8.09 -10.12 9.61
N PRO A 144 -8.55 -8.85 9.60
CA PRO A 144 -7.71 -7.71 9.29
C PRO A 144 -6.49 -7.59 10.22
N ASN A 145 -5.31 -7.31 9.67
CA ASN A 145 -4.07 -7.27 10.42
C ASN A 145 -4.12 -6.27 11.58
N THR A 146 -4.68 -5.07 11.33
CA THR A 146 -4.82 -4.04 12.37
C THR A 146 -5.68 -4.52 13.54
N LEU A 147 -6.75 -5.29 13.27
CA LEU A 147 -7.62 -5.80 14.32
C LEU A 147 -6.95 -6.92 15.13
N ILE A 148 -6.12 -7.77 14.50
CA ILE A 148 -5.34 -8.78 15.24
C ILE A 148 -4.39 -8.09 16.21
N LEU A 149 -3.68 -7.07 15.72
CA LEU A 149 -2.67 -6.37 16.49
C LEU A 149 -3.25 -5.58 17.67
N GLN A 150 -4.52 -5.18 17.58
CA GLN A 150 -5.25 -4.49 18.66
C GLN A 150 -5.81 -5.43 19.72
N LYS A 151 -5.86 -6.74 19.46
CA LYS A 151 -6.41 -7.74 20.39
C LYS A 151 -5.31 -8.59 21.00
N ALA A 152 -5.57 -9.12 22.19
CA ALA A 152 -4.68 -10.09 22.80
C ALA A 152 -4.77 -11.42 22.01
N VAL A 153 -3.61 -11.97 21.65
CA VAL A 153 -3.51 -13.24 20.93
C VAL A 153 -2.76 -14.25 21.80
N VAL A 154 -3.44 -15.34 22.13
CA VAL A 154 -2.86 -16.46 22.87
C VAL A 154 -2.41 -17.52 21.88
N LYS A 155 -1.13 -17.90 21.93
CA LYS A 155 -0.63 -19.08 21.22
C LYS A 155 -0.91 -20.32 22.06
N LEU A 156 -1.65 -21.27 21.49
CA LEU A 156 -2.08 -22.49 22.18
C LEU A 156 -1.21 -23.69 21.74
N PRO A 157 -0.98 -24.67 22.63
CA PRO A 157 -0.24 -25.89 22.30
C PRO A 157 -1.11 -26.82 21.46
N ALA A 158 -0.95 -26.74 20.14
CA ALA A 158 -1.67 -27.50 19.11
C ALA A 158 -3.22 -27.40 19.18
N GLU A 159 -3.88 -27.69 18.06
CA GLU A 159 -5.35 -27.76 18.04
C GLU A 159 -5.80 -28.89 18.97
N PRO A 160 -6.68 -28.64 19.97
CA PRO A 160 -7.23 -29.72 20.78
C PRO A 160 -7.90 -30.71 19.84
N LEU A 161 -7.32 -31.90 19.69
CA LEU A 161 -7.97 -33.01 19.03
C LEU A 161 -9.38 -33.09 19.61
N ALA A 162 -10.39 -32.96 18.76
CA ALA A 162 -11.79 -33.10 19.14
C ALA A 162 -11.86 -34.28 20.12
N SER A 163 -12.28 -33.98 21.36
CA SER A 163 -12.28 -34.89 22.49
C SER A 163 -12.69 -36.28 22.03
N SER A 164 -11.73 -37.19 21.95
CA SER A 164 -11.98 -38.61 21.80
C SER A 164 -12.74 -39.03 23.05
N ASP A 165 -14.05 -39.26 22.88
CA ASP A 165 -14.88 -40.20 23.62
C ASP A 165 -14.56 -40.30 25.12
N GLU A 166 -15.13 -39.40 25.91
CA GLU A 166 -15.44 -39.75 27.30
C GLU A 166 -16.65 -40.70 27.25
N PRO A 167 -16.51 -41.99 27.64
CA PRO A 167 -17.63 -42.91 27.56
C PRO A 167 -18.74 -42.44 28.51
N PRO A 168 -20.01 -42.82 28.25
CA PRO A 168 -21.10 -42.47 29.13
C PRO A 168 -20.77 -43.01 30.53
N ASN A 169 -20.76 -42.11 31.51
CA ASN A 169 -20.72 -42.47 32.91
C ASN A 169 -22.03 -43.20 33.25
N ASP A 170 -22.05 -44.51 33.01
CA ASP A 170 -23.12 -45.41 33.46
C ASP A 170 -22.89 -45.69 34.96
N LYS A 171 -23.65 -44.96 35.77
CA LYS A 171 -24.07 -45.21 37.17
C LYS A 171 -23.01 -45.58 38.22
#